data_AF-A0AAU7I843-F1
#
_entry.id   AF-A0AAU7I843-F1
#
_cell.length_a   1.000
_cell.length_b   1.000
_cell.length_c   1.000
_cell.angle_alpha   90.00
_cell.angle_beta   90.00
_cell.angle_gamma   90.00
#
_symmetry.space_group_name_H-M   'P 1'
#
loop_
_entity.id
_entity.type
_entity.pdbx_description
1 polymer ?
#
loop_
_entity_poly.entity_id
_entity_poly.type
_entity_poly.pdbx_seq_one_letter_code
_entity_poly.pdbx_strand_id
1 'polypeptide(L)' 'MATGRKNNKSLQVSVRLPLDDLELIENVKEKGESTAGFLITAAKGEIKRRQRKKSKVDSEG' A
#
# COMPACT_ATOMS: atom_id res chain seq x y z
N MET A 1 -14.60 -6.83 -23.68
CA MET A 1 -13.49 -5.87 -23.56
C MET A 1 -12.51 -6.37 -22.51
N ALA A 2 -11.27 -6.70 -22.88
CA ALA A 2 -10.24 -6.91 -21.88
C ALA A 2 -9.91 -5.54 -21.26
N THR A 3 -10.47 -5.24 -20.09
CA THR A 3 -10.06 -4.06 -19.34
C THR A 3 -8.60 -4.28 -18.96
N GLY A 4 -7.66 -3.64 -19.66
CA GLY A 4 -6.20 -3.80 -19.50
C GLY A 4 -5.63 -3.45 -18.12
N ARG A 5 -6.48 -3.34 -17.09
CA ARG A 5 -6.13 -3.05 -15.71
C ARG A 5 -5.58 -4.26 -14.96
N LYS A 6 -5.87 -5.50 -15.38
CA LYS A 6 -5.42 -6.73 -14.70
C LYS A 6 -4.56 -7.58 -15.63
N ASN A 7 -3.38 -7.98 -15.18
CA ASN A 7 -2.57 -9.02 -15.80
C ASN A 7 -2.33 -10.18 -14.81
N ASN A 8 -1.51 -11.17 -15.18
CA ASN A 8 -1.26 -12.35 -14.35
C ASN A 8 -0.47 -12.05 -13.04
N LYS A 9 0.05 -10.83 -12.88
CA LYS A 9 0.91 -10.42 -11.76
C LYS A 9 0.40 -9.20 -10.99
N SER A 10 -0.41 -8.33 -11.59
CA SER A 10 -0.88 -7.09 -10.96
C SER A 10 -2.25 -6.63 -11.46
N LEU A 11 -2.93 -5.85 -10.60
CA LEU A 11 -4.11 -5.07 -10.93
C LEU A 11 -3.79 -3.58 -10.70
N GLN A 12 -3.98 -2.75 -11.70
CA GLN A 12 -3.88 -1.30 -11.58
C GLN A 12 -5.12 -0.77 -10.86
N VAL A 13 -4.91 -0.15 -9.71
CA VAL A 13 -5.94 0.52 -8.91
C VAL A 13 -5.66 2.02 -8.94
N SER A 14 -6.68 2.83 -9.22
CA SER A 14 -6.61 4.30 -9.22
C SER A 14 -7.43 4.85 -8.06
N VAL A 15 -6.79 5.59 -7.14
CA VAL A 15 -7.44 6.23 -5.98
C VAL A 15 -7.03 7.70 -5.95
N ARG A 16 -7.90 8.58 -5.47
CA ARG A 16 -7.58 9.99 -5.23
C ARG A 16 -7.07 10.14 -3.80
N LEU A 17 -5.94 10.83 -3.63
CA LEU A 17 -5.42 11.24 -2.33
C LEU A 17 -5.63 12.76 -2.16
N PRO A 18 -5.94 13.23 -0.94
CA PRO A 18 -5.85 14.65 -0.60
C PRO A 18 -4.47 15.23 -0.93
N LEU A 19 -4.43 16.52 -1.29
CA LEU A 19 -3.16 17.19 -1.61
C LEU A 19 -2.27 17.29 -0.37
N ASP A 20 -2.84 17.60 0.78
CA ASP A 20 -2.11 17.67 2.06
C ASP A 20 -1.39 16.35 2.38
N ASP A 21 -2.06 15.20 2.13
CA ASP A 21 -1.43 13.88 2.31
C ASP A 21 -0.30 13.64 1.30
N LEU A 22 -0.44 14.12 0.06
CA LEU A 22 0.64 14.01 -0.94
C LEU A 22 1.85 14.85 -0.54
N GLU A 23 1.65 16.05 -0.03
CA GLU A 23 2.74 16.91 0.47
C GLU A 23 3.46 16.24 1.65
N LEU A 24 2.71 15.66 2.59
CA LEU A 24 3.29 14.90 3.70
C LEU A 24 4.10 13.70 3.19
N ILE A 25 3.61 12.99 2.17
CA ILE A 25 4.33 11.88 1.55
C ILE A 25 5.65 12.36 0.94
N GLU A 26 5.65 13.44 0.14
CA GLU A 26 6.88 13.99 -0.46
C GLU A 26 7.91 14.42 0.60
N ASN A 27 7.46 14.89 1.77
CA ASN A 27 8.35 15.30 2.85
C ASN A 27 9.02 14.13 3.60
N VAL A 28 8.40 12.95 3.64
CA VAL A 28 8.90 11.80 4.42
C VAL A 28 9.54 10.70 3.59
N LYS A 29 9.36 10.73 2.27
CA LYS A 29 9.96 9.77 1.35
C LYS A 29 11.48 9.82 1.37
N GLU A 30 12.07 8.66 1.07
CA GLU A 30 13.51 8.57 0.89
C GLU A 30 13.95 9.12 -0.47
N LYS A 31 15.22 9.53 -0.56
CA LYS A 31 15.80 10.05 -1.80
C LYS A 31 15.74 8.98 -2.89
N GLY A 32 15.04 9.29 -3.98
CA GLY A 32 14.85 8.37 -5.11
C GLY A 32 13.64 7.45 -4.98
N GLU A 33 12.86 7.55 -3.89
CA GLU A 33 11.61 6.82 -3.73
C GLU A 33 10.46 7.50 -4.50
N SER A 34 9.71 6.71 -5.27
CA SER A 34 8.51 7.19 -5.96
C SER A 34 7.27 7.16 -5.06
N THR A 35 6.24 7.96 -5.35
CA THR A 35 4.95 7.93 -4.61
C THR A 35 4.30 6.56 -4.65
N ALA A 36 4.36 5.90 -5.82
CA ALA A 36 3.86 4.53 -5.94
C ALA A 36 4.66 3.55 -5.06
N GLY A 37 5.99 3.68 -5.02
CA GLY A 37 6.86 2.87 -4.16
C GLY A 37 6.51 3.01 -2.69
N PHE A 38 6.39 4.26 -2.22
CA PHE A 38 6.00 4.59 -0.85
C PHE A 38 4.65 3.95 -0.47
N LEU A 39 3.64 4.13 -1.31
CA LEU A 39 2.29 3.59 -1.06
C LEU A 39 2.28 2.05 -1.06
N ILE A 40 3.06 1.40 -1.92
CA ILE A 40 3.20 -0.06 -1.94
C ILE A 40 3.85 -0.55 -0.63
N THR A 41 4.89 0.13 -0.17
CA THR A 41 5.59 -0.20 1.08
C THR A 41 4.65 -0.03 2.28
N ALA A 42 3.92 1.09 2.36
CA ALA A 42 2.93 1.35 3.39
C ALA A 42 1.83 0.27 3.42
N ALA A 43 1.28 -0.08 2.25
CA ALA A 43 0.27 -1.13 2.12
C ALA A 43 0.79 -2.50 2.59
N LYS A 44 2.02 -2.88 2.19
CA LYS A 44 2.65 -4.13 2.66
C LYS A 44 2.88 -4.15 4.16
N GLY A 45 3.31 -3.02 4.74
CA GLY A 45 3.49 -2.85 6.18
C GLY A 45 2.18 -3.07 6.94
N GLU A 46 1.10 -2.45 6.48
CA GLU A 46 -0.22 -2.56 7.09
C GLU A 46 -0.81 -3.98 6.98
N ILE A 47 -0.62 -4.66 5.83
CA ILE A 47 -1.01 -6.06 5.67
C ILE A 47 -0.31 -6.94 6.70
N LYS A 48 1.02 -6.84 6.83
CA LYS A 48 1.80 -7.61 7.81
C LYS A 48 1.35 -7.32 9.23
N ARG A 49 1.08 -6.05 9.57
CA ARG A 49 0.59 -5.66 10.90
C ARG A 49 -0.75 -6.32 11.22
N ARG A 50 -1.70 -6.34 10.28
CA ARG A 50 -3.00 -7.00 10.47
C ARG A 50 -2.89 -8.52 10.55
N GLN A 51 -2.02 -9.13 9.74
CA GLN A 51 -1.77 -10.57 9.80
C GLN A 51 -1.22 -11.00 11.17
N ARG A 52 -0.25 -10.25 11.72
CA ARG A 52 0.31 -10.52 13.06
C ARG A 52 -0.72 -10.37 14.19
N LYS A 53 -1.67 -9.44 14.05
CA LYS A 53 -2.76 -9.29 15.01
C LYS A 53 -3.68 -10.50 14.99
N LYS A 54 -4.04 -10.98 13.78
CA LYS A 54 -4.87 -12.19 13.64
C LYS A 54 -4.18 -13.41 14.24
N SER A 55 -2.90 -13.64 13.93
CA SER A 55 -2.15 -14.78 14.48
C SER A 55 -2.04 -14.78 16.01
N LYS A 56 -2.04 -13.60 16.66
CA LYS A 56 -2.08 -13.51 18.13
C LYS A 56 -3.47 -13.86 18.69
N VAL A 57 -4.54 -13.43 18.02
CA VAL A 57 -5.91 -13.78 18.42
C VAL A 57 -6.17 -15.27 18.23
N ASP A 58 -5.59 -15.89 17.20
CA ASP A 58 -5.74 -17.33 16.93
C ASP A 58 -4.83 -18.23 17.80
N SER A 59 -3.89 -17.67 18.56
CA SER A 59 -3.00 -18.42 19.47
C SER A 59 -3.31 -18.24 20.96
N GLU A 60 -4.31 -17.43 21.28
CA GLU A 60 -4.86 -17.23 22.64
C GLU A 60 -6.26 -17.86 22.81
N GLY A 61 -6.70 -18.70 21.86
CA GLY A 61 -7.91 -19.52 21.94
C GLY A 61 -7.59 -21.01 21.84
#